data_AF-A0A9E3CQB4-F1
#
_entry.id   AF-A0A9E3CQB4-F1
#
_cell.length_a   1.000
_cell.length_b   1.000
_cell.length_c   1.000
_cell.angle_alpha   90.00
_cell.angle_beta   90.00
_cell.angle_gamma   90.00
#
_symmetry.space_group_name_H-M   'P 1'
#
loop_
_entity.id
_entity.type
_entity.pdbx_description
1 polymer ?
#
loop_
_entity_poly.entity_id
_entity_poly.type
_entity_poly.pdbx_seq_one_letter_code
_entity_poly.pdbx_strand_id
1 'polypeptide(L)' 'MPGAIAYISRDTDGVLWNKVLTAGLGPIDFRTLSRLGNTDDIEVALAWKPDPGLLATFRNLRLIVSL' A
#
# COMPACT_ATOMS: atom_id res chain seq x y z
N MET A 1 -5.49 15.74 -1.75
CA MET A 1 -4.37 14.98 -2.32
C MET A 1 -4.87 13.56 -2.53
N PRO A 2 -4.47 12.84 -3.59
CA PRO A 2 -4.84 11.43 -3.72
C PRO A 2 -4.28 10.65 -2.52
N GLY A 3 -5.07 9.74 -1.95
CA GLY A 3 -4.65 8.92 -0.81
C GLY A 3 -3.45 8.01 -1.12
N ALA A 4 -2.81 7.50 -0.07
CA ALA A 4 -1.60 6.68 -0.15
C ALA A 4 -1.90 5.23 -0.57
N ILE A 5 -0.90 4.61 -1.21
CA ILE A 5 -0.88 3.18 -1.56
C ILE A 5 0.03 2.46 -0.58
N ALA A 6 -0.54 1.52 0.17
CA ALA A 6 0.20 0.64 1.05
C ALA A 6 0.58 -0.67 0.34
N TYR A 7 1.86 -0.98 0.29
CA TYR A 7 2.39 -2.26 -0.16
C TYR A 7 2.61 -3.19 1.03
N ILE A 8 1.83 -4.25 1.09
CA ILE A 8 1.79 -5.22 2.18
C ILE A 8 2.28 -6.57 1.67
N SER A 9 3.55 -6.85 1.90
CA SER A 9 4.16 -8.17 1.69
C SER A 9 5.31 -8.35 2.66
N ARG A 10 5.55 -9.60 3.07
CA ARG A 10 6.74 -10.01 3.81
C ARG A 10 7.85 -10.55 2.92
N ASP A 11 7.52 -10.85 1.67
CA ASP A 11 8.39 -11.61 0.77
C ASP A 11 9.27 -10.69 -0.10
N THR A 12 8.85 -9.44 -0.34
CA THR A 12 9.61 -8.46 -1.14
C THR A 12 9.57 -7.06 -0.53
N ASP A 13 10.52 -6.21 -0.93
CA ASP A 13 10.69 -4.83 -0.45
C ASP A 13 9.77 -3.80 -1.17
N GLY A 14 9.03 -4.23 -2.19
CA GLY A 14 8.13 -3.37 -2.96
C GLY A 14 8.80 -2.41 -3.94
N VAL A 15 10.12 -2.46 -4.14
CA VAL A 15 10.85 -1.52 -5.02
C VAL A 15 10.37 -1.62 -6.47
N LEU A 16 10.19 -2.85 -6.97
CA LEU A 16 9.70 -3.08 -8.34
C LEU A 16 8.25 -2.60 -8.50
N TRP A 17 7.41 -2.81 -7.48
CA TRP A 17 6.03 -2.33 -7.48
C TRP A 17 5.97 -0.80 -7.49
N ASN A 18 6.76 -0.13 -6.65
CA ASN A 18 6.84 1.32 -6.63
C ASN A 18 7.27 1.87 -8.01
N LYS A 19 8.27 1.26 -8.63
CA LYS A 19 8.74 1.66 -9.96
C LYS A 19 7.65 1.54 -11.02
N VAL A 20 6.96 0.40 -11.09
CA VAL A 20 5.92 0.14 -12.09
C VAL A 20 4.70 1.05 -11.88
N LEU A 21 4.25 1.19 -10.63
CA LEU A 21 3.11 2.05 -10.30
C LEU A 21 3.42 3.52 -10.55
N THR A 22 4.62 3.99 -10.19
CA THR A 22 5.05 5.36 -10.46
C THR A 22 5.14 5.64 -11.97
N ALA A 23 5.62 4.67 -12.76
CA ALA A 23 5.68 4.81 -14.21
C ALA A 23 4.30 4.87 -14.87
N GLY A 24 3.31 4.12 -14.34
CA GLY A 24 1.96 4.07 -14.90
C GLY A 24 1.02 5.18 -14.41
N LEU A 25 1.19 5.63 -13.15
CA LEU A 25 0.27 6.54 -12.47
C LEU A 25 0.86 7.93 -12.22
N GLY A 26 2.17 8.12 -12.46
CA GLY A 26 2.90 9.31 -12.05
C GLY A 26 3.36 9.25 -10.59
N PRO A 27 3.80 10.37 -10.00
CA PRO A 27 4.23 10.41 -8.60
C PRO A 27 3.12 9.96 -7.64
N ILE A 28 3.42 8.96 -6.82
CA ILE A 28 2.49 8.36 -5.84
C ILE A 28 3.09 8.41 -4.42
N ASP A 29 2.21 8.48 -3.42
CA ASP A 29 2.58 8.20 -2.03
C ASP A 29 2.57 6.67 -1.81
N PHE A 30 3.72 6.04 -2.00
CA PHE A 30 3.91 4.60 -1.86
C PHE A 30 4.58 4.27 -0.53
N ARG A 31 3.90 3.47 0.28
CA ARG A 31 4.35 3.12 1.65
C ARG A 31 4.46 1.62 1.81
N THR A 32 5.54 1.15 2.40
CA THR A 32 5.77 -0.29 2.68
C THR A 32 5.38 -0.62 4.12
N LEU A 33 5.23 -1.92 4.41
CA LEU A 33 4.87 -2.43 5.74
C LEU A 33 5.75 -1.88 6.88
N SER A 34 7.05 -1.64 6.63
CA SER A 34 7.98 -1.08 7.61
C SER A 34 7.86 0.44 7.80
N ARG A 35 7.12 1.14 6.94
CA ARG A 35 7.02 2.61 6.92
C ARG A 35 5.64 3.10 6.47
N LEU A 36 4.58 2.61 7.12
CA LEU A 36 3.19 2.97 6.78
C LEU A 36 2.78 4.40 7.15
N GLY A 37 3.45 5.02 8.15
CA GLY A 37 3.09 6.36 8.62
C GLY A 37 1.68 6.40 9.20
N ASN A 38 0.93 7.49 8.95
CA ASN A 38 -0.48 7.59 9.33
C ASN A 38 -1.32 6.68 8.43
N THR A 39 -1.95 5.67 9.03
CA THR A 39 -2.75 4.67 8.31
C THR A 39 -4.08 5.20 7.81
N ASP A 40 -4.56 6.31 8.35
CA ASP A 40 -5.78 6.97 7.87
C ASP A 40 -5.56 7.62 6.49
N ASP A 41 -4.32 7.86 6.06
CA ASP A 41 -4.03 8.37 4.72
C ASP A 41 -4.13 7.27 3.64
N ILE A 42 -4.19 6.00 4.03
CA ILE A 42 -4.14 4.86 3.10
C ILE A 42 -5.53 4.63 2.50
N GLU A 43 -5.62 4.77 1.18
CA GLU A 43 -6.85 4.49 0.42
C GLU A 43 -6.75 3.20 -0.42
N VAL A 44 -5.55 2.72 -0.70
CA VAL A 44 -5.32 1.51 -1.51
C VAL A 44 -4.33 0.59 -0.81
N ALA A 45 -4.63 -0.71 -0.76
CA ALA A 45 -3.71 -1.74 -0.28
C ALA A 45 -3.37 -2.73 -1.42
N LEU A 46 -2.09 -2.80 -1.77
CA LEU A 46 -1.51 -3.85 -2.60
C LEU A 46 -1.02 -4.95 -1.65
N ALA A 47 -1.73 -6.07 -1.54
CA ALA A 47 -1.55 -6.99 -0.43
C ALA A 47 -1.27 -8.44 -0.85
N TRP A 48 -0.26 -9.04 -0.23
CA TRP A 48 0.04 -10.46 -0.28
C TRP A 48 0.07 -11.05 1.14
N LYS A 49 -0.88 -11.96 1.43
CA LYS A 49 -1.01 -12.65 2.72
C LYS A 49 -0.78 -11.72 3.94
N PRO A 50 -1.53 -10.61 4.06
CA PRO A 50 -1.37 -9.68 5.17
C PRO A 50 -1.69 -10.35 6.50
N ASP A 51 -1.14 -9.84 7.61
CA ASP A 51 -1.53 -10.31 8.93
C ASP A 51 -3.02 -10.06 9.20
N PRO A 52 -3.71 -10.98 9.88
CA PRO A 52 -5.10 -10.78 10.27
C PRO A 52 -5.29 -9.46 11.02
N GLY A 53 -6.28 -8.67 10.62
CA GLY A 53 -6.59 -7.38 11.25
C GLY A 53 -5.75 -6.19 10.76
N LEU A 54 -4.65 -6.41 10.03
CA LEU A 54 -3.83 -5.30 9.52
C LEU A 54 -4.63 -4.34 8.63
N LEU A 55 -5.34 -4.86 7.64
CA LEU A 55 -6.14 -4.02 6.74
C LEU A 55 -7.29 -3.30 7.44
N ALA A 56 -7.77 -3.82 8.58
CA ALA A 56 -8.80 -3.16 9.38
C ALA A 56 -8.30 -1.88 10.07
N THR A 57 -6.98 -1.66 10.13
CA THR A 57 -6.39 -0.43 10.66
C THR A 57 -6.45 0.75 9.68
N PHE A 58 -6.74 0.49 8.40
CA PHE A 58 -6.78 1.51 7.34
C PHE A 58 -8.21 2.05 7.22
N ARG A 59 -8.54 3.10 7.98
CA ARG A 59 -9.93 3.59 8.10
C ARG A 59 -10.55 4.08 6.79
N ASN A 60 -9.71 4.62 5.91
CA ASN A 60 -10.14 5.20 4.63
C ASN A 60 -9.83 4.27 3.45
N LEU A 61 -9.65 2.97 3.68
CA LEU A 61 -9.36 2.00 2.63
C LEU A 61 -10.54 1.87 1.63
N ARG A 62 -10.24 2.01 0.34
CA ARG A 62 -11.23 2.02 -0.76
C ARG A 62 -11.01 0.88 -1.75
N LEU A 63 -9.77 0.41 -1.89
CA LEU A 63 -9.41 -0.65 -2.82
C LEU A 63 -8.38 -1.59 -2.20
N ILE A 64 -8.61 -2.89 -2.36
CA ILE A 64 -7.63 -3.94 -2.08
C ILE A 64 -7.31 -4.63 -3.40
N VAL A 65 -6.02 -4.71 -3.71
CA VAL A 65 -5.50 -5.51 -4.84
C VAL A 65 -4.73 -6.67 -4.23
N SER A 66 -5.24 -7.88 -4.43
CA SER A 66 -4.49 -9.09 -4.08
C SER A 66 -3.37 -9.28 -5.10
N LEU A 67 -2.16 -9.48 -4.60
CA LEU A 67 -1.00 -9.88 -5.38
C LEU A 67 -0.95 -11.39 -5.60
#